data_AF-A0A8J3KJ40-F1
#
_entry.id   AF-A0A8J3KJ40-F1
#
_cell.length_a   1.000
_cell.length_b   1.000
_cell.length_c   1.000
_cell.angle_alpha   90.00
_cell.angle_beta   90.00
_cell.angle_gamma   90.00
#
_symmetry.space_group_name_H-M   'P 1'
#
loop_
_entity.id
_entity.type
_entity.pdbx_description
1 polymer ?
#
loop_
_entity_poly.entity_id
_entity_poly.type
_entity_poly.pdbx_seq_one_letter_code
_entity_poly.pdbx_strand_id
1 'polypeptide(L)'
;MAGYRRVLEARDPAVSAARLAELAADDVRPVRIYVARHPRTEGTTLARLMADEDELVQWNALVNPNAPAHALAELAVDEEQKHGVKWSTSLHVIARHPHTDPGLRTHLLAAGACTCPGNCFMAAGFSRRW
;
A
#
# COMPACT_ATOMS: atom_id res chain seq x y z
N MET A 1 15.87 1.94 -23.70
CA MET A 1 14.87 0.86 -23.86
C MET A 1 14.88 -0.22 -22.76
N ALA A 2 15.92 -0.32 -21.92
CA ALA A 2 15.99 -1.36 -20.86
C ALA A 2 14.86 -1.26 -19.80
N GLY A 3 14.49 -0.05 -19.38
CA GLY A 3 13.41 0.16 -18.40
C GLY A 3 12.03 -0.30 -18.89
N TYR A 4 11.73 -0.17 -20.18
CA TYR A 4 10.44 -0.60 -20.74
C TYR A 4 10.23 -2.11 -20.61
N ARG A 5 11.29 -2.91 -20.81
CA ARG A 5 11.20 -4.38 -20.66
C ARG A 5 10.90 -4.78 -19.22
N ARG A 6 11.56 -4.16 -18.24
CA ARG A 6 11.34 -4.45 -16.81
C ARG A 6 9.97 -3.99 -16.33
N VAL A 7 9.42 -2.93 -16.92
CA VAL A 7 8.02 -2.53 -16.71
C VAL A 7 7.06 -3.62 -17.19
N LEU A 8 7.30 -4.22 -18.36
CA LEU A 8 6.47 -5.33 -18.83
C LEU A 8 6.62 -6.56 -17.94
N GLU A 9 7.83 -6.86 -17.47
CA GLU A 9 8.10 -7.96 -16.54
C GLU A 9 7.35 -7.78 -15.21
N ALA A 10 7.39 -6.59 -14.61
CA ALA A 10 6.66 -6.28 -13.37
C ALA A 10 5.13 -6.32 -13.52
N ARG A 11 4.62 -6.25 -14.76
CA ARG A 11 3.19 -6.35 -15.08
C ARG A 11 2.75 -7.78 -15.41
N ASP A 12 3.69 -8.67 -15.67
CA ASP A 12 3.38 -10.03 -16.09
C ASP A 12 2.82 -10.81 -14.90
N PRO A 13 1.57 -11.30 -14.96
CA PRO A 13 0.99 -12.08 -13.87
C PRO A 13 1.77 -13.36 -13.56
N ALA A 14 2.63 -13.85 -14.46
CA ALA A 14 3.47 -15.02 -14.27
C ALA A 14 4.77 -14.74 -13.52
N VAL A 15 5.16 -13.47 -13.33
CA VAL A 15 6.40 -13.11 -12.62
C VAL A 15 6.40 -13.68 -11.19
N SER A 16 7.57 -14.12 -10.73
CA SER A 16 7.72 -14.69 -9.39
C SER A 16 7.82 -13.61 -8.33
N ALA A 17 7.40 -13.94 -7.10
CA ALA A 17 7.56 -13.05 -5.95
C ALA A 17 9.02 -12.65 -5.70
N ALA A 18 9.95 -13.60 -5.83
CA ALA A 18 11.39 -13.33 -5.72
C ALA A 18 11.86 -12.30 -6.75
N ARG A 19 11.41 -12.42 -8.01
CA ARG A 19 11.78 -11.47 -9.05
C ARG A 19 11.15 -10.08 -8.82
N LEU A 20 9.92 -10.03 -8.31
CA LEU A 20 9.31 -8.78 -7.87
C LEU A 20 10.11 -8.11 -6.75
N ALA A 21 10.61 -8.89 -5.78
CA ALA A 21 11.45 -8.37 -4.71
C ALA A 21 12.76 -7.76 -5.23
N GLU A 22 13.36 -8.32 -6.28
CA GLU A 22 14.50 -7.71 -6.97
C GLU A 22 14.11 -6.40 -7.68
N LEU A 23 13.01 -6.42 -8.45
CA LEU A 23 12.52 -5.26 -9.22
C LEU A 23 12.01 -4.12 -8.34
N ALA A 24 11.68 -4.36 -7.08
CA ALA A 24 11.28 -3.32 -6.14
C ALA A 24 12.42 -2.34 -5.79
N ALA A 25 13.68 -2.65 -6.13
CA ALA A 25 14.82 -1.73 -5.99
C ALA A 25 15.25 -1.10 -7.34
N ASP A 26 14.44 -1.25 -8.39
CA ASP A 26 14.77 -0.73 -9.73
C ASP A 26 14.84 0.81 -9.74
N ASP A 27 15.79 1.35 -10.50
CA ASP A 27 15.99 2.79 -10.66
C ASP A 27 14.83 3.45 -11.43
N VAL A 28 14.10 2.67 -12.22
CA VAL A 28 12.97 3.15 -13.02
C VAL A 28 11.70 3.15 -12.17
N ARG A 29 11.26 4.32 -11.70
CA ARG A 29 10.01 4.52 -10.94
C ARG A 29 8.82 3.69 -11.45
N PRO A 30 8.47 3.70 -12.75
CA PRO A 30 7.39 2.85 -13.27
C PRO A 30 7.50 1.36 -12.90
N VAL A 31 8.71 0.79 -12.85
CA VAL A 31 8.92 -0.61 -12.44
C VAL A 31 8.47 -0.79 -10.99
N ARG A 32 8.95 0.06 -10.07
CA ARG A 32 8.60 -0.01 -8.65
C ARG A 32 7.10 0.18 -8.41
N ILE A 33 6.43 1.07 -9.17
CA ILE A 33 4.97 1.23 -9.13
C ILE A 33 4.27 -0.08 -9.51
N TYR A 34 4.68 -0.74 -10.59
CA TYR A 34 4.04 -2.00 -11.00
C TYR A 34 4.31 -3.13 -10.02
N VAL A 35 5.50 -3.18 -9.41
CA VAL A 35 5.78 -4.11 -8.31
C VAL A 35 4.86 -3.84 -7.12
N ALA A 36 4.73 -2.59 -6.66
CA ALA A 36 3.86 -2.23 -5.55
C ALA A 36 2.39 -2.64 -5.79
N ARG A 37 1.92 -2.53 -7.03
CA ARG A 37 0.56 -2.94 -7.44
C ARG A 37 0.38 -4.44 -7.65
N HIS A 38 1.45 -5.20 -7.77
CA HIS A 38 1.33 -6.58 -8.23
C HIS A 38 0.71 -7.48 -7.13
N PRO A 39 -0.29 -8.31 -7.44
CA PRO A 39 -0.99 -9.13 -6.44
C PRO A 39 -0.14 -10.27 -5.86
N ARG A 40 1.01 -10.58 -6.47
CA ARG A 40 2.01 -11.53 -5.94
C ARG A 40 3.15 -10.87 -5.17
N THR A 41 3.14 -9.54 -5.04
CA THR A 41 4.18 -8.87 -4.24
C THR A 41 3.93 -9.20 -2.78
N GLU A 42 4.96 -9.77 -2.14
CA GLU A 42 4.91 -10.21 -0.77
C GLU A 42 4.94 -9.04 0.21
N GLY A 43 4.37 -9.23 1.40
CA GLY A 43 4.27 -8.20 2.42
C GLY A 43 5.60 -7.57 2.81
N THR A 44 6.70 -8.33 2.86
CA THR A 44 8.05 -7.80 3.16
C THR A 44 8.53 -6.83 2.09
N THR A 45 8.24 -7.10 0.81
CA THR A 45 8.56 -6.19 -0.29
C THR A 45 7.67 -4.96 -0.27
N LEU A 46 6.38 -5.13 0.04
CA LEU A 46 5.44 -4.02 0.20
C LEU A 46 5.83 -3.09 1.36
N ALA A 47 6.25 -3.64 2.50
CA ALA A 47 6.72 -2.86 3.64
C ALA A 47 7.90 -1.95 3.24
N ARG A 48 8.86 -2.49 2.48
CA ARG A 48 9.97 -1.68 1.93
C ARG A 48 9.47 -0.59 0.98
N LEU A 49 8.53 -0.91 0.09
CA LEU A 49 7.99 0.04 -0.88
C LEU A 49 7.10 1.13 -0.25
N MET A 50 6.53 0.90 0.93
CA MET A 50 5.85 1.95 1.69
C MET A 50 6.81 3.02 2.22
N ALA A 51 8.11 2.75 2.26
CA ALA A 51 9.17 3.70 2.58
C ALA A 51 9.94 4.19 1.33
N ASP A 52 9.43 3.95 0.11
CA ASP A 52 10.05 4.42 -1.13
C ASP A 52 10.12 5.95 -1.17
N GLU A 53 11.06 6.52 -1.92
CA GLU A 53 11.18 7.97 -2.10
C GLU A 53 10.00 8.58 -2.89
N ASP A 54 9.33 7.78 -3.73
CA ASP A 54 8.26 8.24 -4.61
C ASP A 54 6.87 7.96 -4.00
N GLU A 55 6.08 9.03 -3.82
CA GLU A 55 4.75 8.97 -3.20
C GLU A 55 3.78 8.03 -3.94
N LEU A 56 3.90 7.88 -5.27
CA LEU A 56 3.04 6.95 -6.01
C LEU A 56 3.43 5.51 -5.73
N VAL A 57 4.71 5.21 -5.52
CA VAL A 57 5.15 3.87 -5.11
C VAL A 57 4.61 3.57 -3.71
N GLN A 58 4.79 4.48 -2.76
CA GLN A 58 4.27 4.34 -1.39
C GLN A 58 2.75 4.10 -1.39
N TRP A 59 2.00 4.93 -2.13
CA TRP A 59 0.56 4.82 -2.24
C TRP A 59 0.11 3.47 -2.79
N ASN A 60 0.76 2.98 -3.86
CA ASN A 60 0.41 1.69 -4.45
C ASN A 60 0.75 0.52 -3.53
N ALA A 61 1.80 0.64 -2.71
CA ALA A 61 2.14 -0.37 -1.72
C ALA A 61 1.11 -0.39 -0.57
N LEU A 62 0.69 0.79 -0.10
CA LEU A 62 -0.34 0.94 0.94
C LEU A 62 -1.71 0.38 0.52
N VAL A 63 -2.14 0.61 -0.72
CA VAL A 63 -3.45 0.11 -1.20
C VAL A 63 -3.40 -1.34 -1.70
N ASN A 64 -2.24 -2.00 -1.65
CA ASN A 64 -2.13 -3.41 -2.01
C ASN A 64 -2.69 -4.27 -0.88
N PRO A 65 -3.67 -5.16 -1.11
CA PRO A 65 -4.31 -5.95 -0.07
C PRO A 65 -3.33 -6.84 0.72
N ASN A 66 -2.16 -7.14 0.17
CA ASN A 66 -1.12 -7.93 0.85
C ASN A 66 -0.20 -7.08 1.76
N ALA A 67 -0.42 -5.77 1.87
CA ALA A 67 0.37 -4.92 2.75
C ALA A 67 0.29 -5.45 4.20
N PRO A 68 1.43 -5.62 4.89
CA PRO A 68 1.45 -6.31 6.18
C PRO A 68 1.02 -5.36 7.31
N ALA A 69 0.39 -5.92 8.33
CA ALA A 69 -0.17 -5.17 9.47
C ALA A 69 0.86 -4.26 10.18
N HIS A 70 2.11 -4.73 10.34
CA HIS A 70 3.15 -3.95 11.02
C HIS A 70 3.53 -2.68 10.24
N ALA A 71 3.68 -2.77 8.91
CA ALA A 71 4.02 -1.61 8.07
C ALA A 71 2.86 -0.60 8.02
N LEU A 72 1.61 -1.07 8.05
CA LEU A 72 0.44 -0.20 8.18
C LEU A 72 0.43 0.56 9.51
N ALA A 73 0.85 -0.09 10.59
CA ALA A 73 0.94 0.53 11.91
C ALA A 73 2.06 1.57 12.00
N GLU A 74 3.24 1.27 11.45
CA GLU A 74 4.35 2.23 11.35
C GLU A 74 3.95 3.46 10.54
N LEU A 75 3.33 3.26 9.37
CA LEU A 75 2.88 4.39 8.55
C LEU A 75 1.77 5.20 9.25
N ALA A 76 0.87 4.56 10.00
CA ALA A 76 -0.15 5.29 10.75
C ALA A 76 0.47 6.24 11.78
N VAL A 77 1.47 5.77 12.52
CA VAL A 77 2.21 6.60 13.49
C VAL A 77 2.86 7.79 12.80
N ASP A 78 3.55 7.56 11.68
CA ASP A 78 4.20 8.62 10.91
C ASP A 78 3.20 9.65 10.37
N GLU A 79 2.08 9.19 9.82
CA GLU A 79 1.03 10.05 9.27
C GLU A 79 0.34 10.88 10.36
N GLU A 80 0.05 10.28 11.52
CA GLU A 80 -0.51 10.99 12.67
C GLU A 80 0.46 12.05 13.21
N GLN A 81 1.76 11.78 13.23
CA GLN A 81 2.75 12.76 13.63
C GLN A 81 2.86 13.94 12.65
N LYS A 82 2.80 13.67 11.35
CA LYS A 82 2.93 14.70 10.30
C LYS A 82 1.67 15.55 10.15
N HIS A 83 0.50 14.93 10.23
CA HIS A 83 -0.77 15.56 9.82
C HIS A 83 -1.83 15.58 10.92
N GLY A 84 -1.56 14.97 12.08
CA GLY A 84 -2.57 14.67 13.09
C GLY A 84 -3.52 13.56 12.63
N VAL A 85 -4.50 13.25 13.47
CA VAL A 85 -5.53 12.23 13.20
C VAL A 85 -6.71 12.74 12.36
N LYS A 86 -6.66 14.01 11.91
CA LYS A 86 -7.70 14.60 11.04
C LYS A 86 -7.64 13.90 9.68
N TRP A 87 -8.77 13.85 8.95
CA TRP A 87 -8.88 13.09 7.70
C TRP A 87 -7.67 13.32 6.76
N SER A 88 -6.84 12.28 6.63
CA SER A 88 -5.79 12.14 5.61
C SER A 88 -6.12 10.91 4.76
N THR A 89 -5.78 10.96 3.47
CA THR A 89 -6.08 9.86 2.56
C THR A 89 -5.42 8.56 3.02
N SER A 90 -4.17 8.64 3.51
CA SER A 90 -3.41 7.49 4.02
C SER A 90 -4.06 6.88 5.26
N LEU A 91 -4.37 7.67 6.29
CA LEU A 91 -5.02 7.19 7.52
C LEU A 91 -6.41 6.62 7.21
N HIS A 92 -7.14 7.22 6.26
CA HIS A 92 -8.41 6.68 5.77
C HIS A 92 -8.25 5.29 5.16
N VAL A 93 -7.23 5.09 4.31
CA VAL A 93 -6.93 3.79 3.72
C VAL A 93 -6.53 2.79 4.80
N ILE A 94 -5.60 3.16 5.69
CA ILE A 94 -5.14 2.28 6.78
C ILE A 94 -6.32 1.86 7.65
N ALA A 95 -7.21 2.77 8.05
CA ALA A 95 -8.40 2.42 8.83
C ALA A 95 -9.32 1.40 8.13
N ARG A 96 -9.27 1.32 6.80
CA ARG A 96 -10.14 0.46 5.98
C ARG A 96 -9.42 -0.70 5.30
N HIS A 97 -8.10 -0.81 5.50
CA HIS A 97 -7.29 -1.84 4.90
C HIS A 97 -7.57 -3.20 5.56
N PRO A 98 -7.64 -4.31 4.79
CA PRO A 98 -8.02 -5.63 5.30
C PRO A 98 -7.10 -6.13 6.42
N HIS A 99 -5.80 -5.89 6.29
CA HIS A 99 -4.78 -6.35 7.26
C HIS A 99 -4.49 -5.39 8.40
N THR A 100 -5.22 -4.30 8.54
CA THR A 100 -5.03 -3.40 9.69
C THR A 100 -5.41 -4.11 10.98
N ASP A 101 -4.51 -4.02 11.97
CA ASP A 101 -4.76 -4.50 13.33
C ASP A 101 -6.11 -3.96 13.87
N PRO A 102 -6.96 -4.80 14.49
CA PRO A 102 -8.26 -4.35 14.98
C PRO A 102 -8.21 -3.21 16.01
N GLY A 103 -7.17 -3.17 16.86
CA GLY A 103 -6.95 -2.10 17.82
C GLY A 103 -6.62 -0.78 17.13
N LEU A 104 -5.67 -0.82 16.19
CA LEU A 104 -5.34 0.34 15.36
C LEU A 104 -6.55 0.82 14.54
N ARG A 105 -7.29 -0.09 13.92
CA ARG A 105 -8.51 0.24 13.18
C ARG A 105 -9.52 0.97 14.07
N THR A 106 -9.77 0.45 15.27
CA THR A 106 -10.69 1.08 16.23
C THR A 106 -10.24 2.49 16.61
N HIS A 107 -8.94 2.65 16.90
CA HIS A 107 -8.34 3.94 17.22
C HIS A 107 -8.55 4.96 16.10
N LEU A 108 -8.15 4.63 14.87
CA LEU A 108 -8.24 5.52 13.71
C LEU A 108 -9.69 5.93 13.40
N LEU A 109 -10.64 4.99 13.50
CA LEU A 109 -12.05 5.27 13.30
C LEU A 109 -12.61 6.21 14.37
N ALA A 110 -12.29 5.98 15.64
CA ALA A 110 -12.70 6.84 16.75
C ALA A 110 -12.07 8.24 16.65
N ALA A 111 -10.85 8.34 16.14
CA ALA A 111 -10.14 9.59 15.92
C ALA A 111 -10.62 10.37 14.69
N GLY A 112 -11.52 9.79 13.87
CA GLY A 112 -12.13 10.45 12.73
C GLY A 112 -11.36 10.30 11.41
N ALA A 113 -10.41 9.37 11.31
CA ALA A 113 -9.69 9.08 10.07
C ALA A 113 -10.62 8.59 8.94
N CYS A 114 -11.79 8.06 9.28
CA CYS A 114 -12.86 7.77 8.32
C CYS A 114 -14.23 8.18 8.87
N THR A 115 -14.88 9.11 8.16
CA THR A 115 -16.22 9.62 8.48
C THR A 115 -17.29 9.14 7.49
N CYS A 116 -17.01 8.11 6.67
CA CYS A 116 -17.96 7.62 5.67
C CYS A 116 -19.25 7.08 6.32
N PRO A 117 -20.44 7.47 5.83
CA PRO A 117 -21.71 7.01 6.37
C PRO A 117 -22.01 5.58 5.90
N GLY A 118 -21.63 4.57 6.67
CA GLY A 118 -22.04 3.16 6.50
C GLY A 118 -21.60 2.43 5.22
N ASN A 119 -21.11 3.13 4.19
CA ASN A 119 -20.74 2.59 2.89
C ASN A 119 -19.36 3.08 2.42
N CYS A 120 -18.30 2.76 3.16
CA CYS A 120 -16.96 3.16 2.76
C CYS A 120 -16.53 2.44 1.45
N PHE A 121 -16.38 3.22 0.37
CA PHE A 121 -15.94 2.72 -0.94
C PHE A 121 -14.59 1.99 -0.89
N MET A 122 -13.68 2.41 -0.01
CA MET A 122 -12.36 1.76 0.13
C MET A 122 -12.49 0.32 0.66
N ALA A 123 -13.36 0.08 1.65
CA ALA A 123 -13.61 -1.27 2.16
C ALA A 123 -14.23 -2.19 1.09
N ALA A 124 -15.09 -1.64 0.22
CA ALA A 124 -15.64 -2.37 -0.93
C ALA A 124 -14.61 -2.53 -2.08
N GLY A 125 -13.60 -1.66 -2.15
CA GLY A 125 -12.56 -1.67 -3.18
C GLY A 125 -11.59 -2.84 -3.03
N PHE A 126 -11.19 -3.17 -1.81
CA PHE A 126 -10.30 -4.31 -1.52
C PHE A 126 -10.90 -5.68 -1.87
N SER A 127 -12.23 -5.78 -2.07
CA SER A 127 -12.90 -7.02 -2.47
C SER A 127 -13.22 -7.11 -3.97
N ARG A 128 -12.96 -6.05 -4.76
CA ARG A 128 -13.44 -5.93 -6.15
C ARG A 128 -12.40 -5.60 -7.20
N ARG A 129 -11.16 -5.36 -6.80
CA ARG A 129 -10.03 -5.13 -7.69
C ARG A 129 -8.87 -5.93 -7.12
N TRP A 130 -7.97 -6.36 -8.00
CA TRP A 130 -6.91 -7.37 -7.79
C TRP A 130 -7.36 -8.78 -8.16
#